data_AF-A0A2M7R3M7-F1
#
_entry.id   AF-A0A2M7R3M7-F1
#
_cell.length_a   1.000
_cell.length_b   1.000
_cell.length_c   1.000
_cell.angle_alpha   90.00
_cell.angle_beta   90.00
_cell.angle_gamma   90.00
#
_symmetry.space_group_name_H-M   'P 1'
#
loop_
_entity.id
_entity.type
_entity.pdbx_description
1 polymer ?
#
loop_
_entity_poly.entity_id
_entity_poly.type
_entity_poly.pdbx_seq_one_letter_code
_entity_poly.pdbx_strand_id
1 'polypeptide(L)'
;MWEYTDKVKEFFLNPKNIGEVENPDAVGDVGSIVCGDALRLTLKIDKDTNRIIDAKFQTFGCASAIASSSALTELVKGKTLDEALQMSNQDIAEFLGGLPKEKMHCSVMGKEALEAAIANYRGIPKVIEEEGKPVCKCFDVTEEKIRKVAIENHLTTVDEVTDYTKAGGDCGECRGEIEAILRDIWSLKAPEKPAVPKKLTNLQKIALIQEIIEREIRPRLQADGGDVELIDIDGNKVIIALRGMCTGCVMADVTISGVQDKLRELVSKGIIVEAQ
;
A
#
# COMPACT_ATOMS: atom_id res chain seq x y z
N MET A 1 -1.06 -5.77 -18.97
CA MET A 1 -1.72 -6.42 -17.82
C MET A 1 -1.01 -5.94 -16.58
N TRP A 2 -1.72 -5.37 -15.60
CA TRP A 2 -1.10 -4.82 -14.39
C TRP A 2 -0.56 -5.97 -13.51
N GLU A 3 0.64 -5.81 -12.95
CA GLU A 3 1.16 -6.77 -11.98
C GLU A 3 0.64 -6.42 -10.58
N TYR A 4 -0.29 -7.24 -10.08
CA TYR A 4 -0.78 -7.14 -8.71
C TYR A 4 -0.01 -8.06 -7.77
N THR A 5 0.19 -7.59 -6.54
CA THR A 5 0.71 -8.42 -5.45
C THR A 5 -0.27 -9.53 -5.11
N ASP A 6 0.21 -10.60 -4.48
CA ASP A 6 -0.65 -11.68 -4.04
C ASP A 6 -1.65 -11.21 -2.98
N LYS A 7 -1.28 -10.22 -2.16
CA LYS A 7 -2.18 -9.62 -1.18
C LYS A 7 -3.30 -8.80 -1.82
N VAL A 8 -3.03 -8.08 -2.91
CA VAL A 8 -4.10 -7.43 -3.70
C VAL A 8 -5.06 -8.47 -4.27
N LYS A 9 -4.54 -9.57 -4.84
CA LYS A 9 -5.38 -10.66 -5.36
C LYS A 9 -6.23 -11.29 -4.25
N GLU A 10 -5.65 -11.52 -3.08
CA GLU A 10 -6.36 -12.07 -1.91
C GLU A 10 -7.50 -11.15 -1.47
N PHE A 11 -7.23 -9.86 -1.28
CA PHE A 11 -8.23 -8.89 -0.84
C PHE A 11 -9.31 -8.61 -1.90
N PHE A 12 -9.03 -8.90 -3.17
CA PHE A 12 -10.03 -8.88 -4.24
C PHE A 12 -10.89 -10.15 -4.29
N LEU A 13 -10.28 -11.33 -4.17
CA LEU A 13 -10.98 -12.62 -4.28
C LEU A 13 -11.74 -12.99 -2.99
N ASN A 14 -11.16 -12.64 -1.83
CA ASN A 14 -11.70 -12.92 -0.49
C ASN A 14 -11.75 -11.63 0.36
N PRO A 15 -12.47 -10.59 -0.10
CA PRO A 15 -12.57 -9.30 0.58
C PRO A 15 -13.14 -9.45 2.00
N LYS A 16 -12.60 -8.64 2.91
CA LYS A 16 -12.97 -8.58 4.33
C LYS A 16 -14.01 -7.49 4.56
N ASN A 17 -14.99 -7.77 5.43
CA ASN A 17 -15.96 -6.78 5.91
C ASN A 17 -16.83 -6.11 4.82
N ILE A 18 -17.22 -6.87 3.78
CA ILE A 18 -18.23 -6.41 2.83
C ILE A 18 -19.57 -6.20 3.55
N GLY A 19 -20.27 -5.12 3.15
CA GLY A 19 -21.64 -4.85 3.52
C GLY A 19 -21.79 -3.51 4.22
N GLU A 20 -22.83 -3.40 5.01
CA GLU A 20 -23.16 -2.20 5.78
C GLU A 20 -23.20 -2.55 7.27
N VAL A 21 -22.63 -1.67 8.09
CA VAL A 21 -22.79 -1.74 9.55
C VAL A 21 -24.26 -1.44 9.87
N GLU A 22 -24.89 -2.23 10.72
CA GLU A 22 -26.26 -1.96 11.15
C GLU A 22 -26.28 -0.73 12.07
N ASN A 23 -27.13 0.25 11.76
CA ASN A 23 -27.20 1.54 12.47
C ASN A 23 -25.80 2.17 12.67
N PRO A 24 -25.12 2.54 11.56
CA PRO A 24 -23.77 3.06 11.62
C PRO A 24 -23.76 4.41 12.34
N ASP A 25 -22.70 4.66 13.11
CA ASP A 25 -22.50 5.96 13.75
C ASP A 25 -21.87 6.97 12.78
N ALA A 26 -21.18 6.48 11.75
CA ALA A 26 -20.50 7.29 10.75
C ALA A 26 -20.65 6.70 9.34
N VAL A 27 -20.90 7.55 8.35
CA VAL A 27 -21.02 7.16 6.94
C VAL A 27 -20.20 8.09 6.05
N GLY A 28 -19.35 7.51 5.20
CA GLY A 28 -18.54 8.21 4.22
C GLY A 28 -18.83 7.70 2.81
N ASP A 29 -19.44 8.54 1.98
CA ASP A 29 -19.72 8.26 0.57
C ASP A 29 -18.82 9.12 -0.32
N VAL A 30 -18.08 8.48 -1.23
CA VAL A 30 -17.18 9.13 -2.19
C VAL A 30 -17.25 8.47 -3.57
N GLY A 31 -16.89 9.24 -4.60
CA GLY A 31 -16.94 8.80 -5.99
C GLY A 31 -18.35 8.75 -6.55
N SER A 32 -18.48 8.30 -7.79
CA SER A 32 -19.77 8.18 -8.47
C SER A 32 -19.80 7.00 -9.43
N ILE A 33 -20.99 6.46 -9.65
CA ILE A 33 -21.18 5.38 -10.63
C ILE A 33 -20.82 5.87 -12.04
N VAL A 34 -21.00 7.17 -12.31
CA VAL A 34 -20.70 7.80 -13.60
C VAL A 34 -19.20 7.81 -13.89
N CYS A 35 -18.36 8.09 -12.88
CA CYS A 35 -16.89 8.10 -13.04
C CYS A 35 -16.25 6.70 -12.94
N GLY A 36 -17.08 5.67 -12.71
CA GLY A 36 -16.71 4.26 -12.72
C GLY A 36 -16.15 3.73 -11.40
N ASP A 37 -16.06 4.55 -10.36
CA ASP A 37 -15.63 4.14 -9.02
C ASP A 37 -16.47 4.86 -7.94
N ALA A 38 -17.04 4.10 -7.00
CA ALA A 38 -17.78 4.62 -5.85
C ALA A 38 -17.51 3.76 -4.61
N LEU A 39 -17.45 4.40 -3.45
CA LEU A 39 -17.21 3.74 -2.17
C LEU A 39 -18.11 4.35 -1.08
N ARG A 40 -18.86 3.47 -0.43
CA ARG A 40 -19.55 3.72 0.84
C ARG A 40 -18.80 3.01 1.95
N LEU A 41 -18.31 3.76 2.92
CA LEU A 41 -17.71 3.27 4.16
C LEU A 41 -18.66 3.54 5.33
N THR A 42 -18.94 2.51 6.12
CA THR A 42 -19.79 2.63 7.31
C THR A 42 -19.03 2.15 8.55
N LEU A 43 -19.07 2.94 9.62
CA LEU A 43 -18.33 2.69 10.85
C LEU A 43 -19.28 2.62 12.05
N LYS A 44 -18.97 1.73 12.98
CA LYS A 44 -19.52 1.69 14.33
C LYS A 44 -18.47 2.24 15.29
N ILE A 45 -18.86 3.16 16.16
CA ILE A 45 -17.93 3.88 17.04
C ILE A 45 -18.35 3.70 18.49
N ASP A 46 -17.40 3.26 19.31
CA ASP A 46 -17.51 3.31 20.77
C ASP A 46 -17.39 4.76 21.22
N LYS A 47 -18.46 5.30 21.80
CA LYS A 47 -18.58 6.73 22.15
C LYS A 47 -17.73 7.13 23.36
N ASP A 48 -17.36 6.19 24.20
CA ASP A 48 -16.57 6.46 25.40
C ASP A 48 -15.08 6.55 25.06
N THR A 49 -14.62 5.70 24.12
CA THR A 49 -13.21 5.59 23.74
C THR A 49 -12.88 6.23 22.40
N ASN A 50 -13.89 6.66 21.63
CA ASN A 50 -13.78 7.11 20.24
C ASN A 50 -13.09 6.06 19.34
N ARG A 51 -13.27 4.76 19.62
CA ARG A 51 -12.68 3.67 18.83
C ARG A 51 -13.65 3.11 17.80
N ILE A 52 -13.12 2.79 16.63
CA ILE A 52 -13.86 2.11 15.55
C ILE A 52 -13.98 0.63 15.94
N ILE A 53 -15.18 0.19 16.33
CA ILE A 53 -15.43 -1.19 16.76
C ILE A 53 -15.87 -2.10 15.61
N ASP A 54 -16.48 -1.52 14.58
CA ASP A 54 -16.74 -2.21 13.33
C ASP A 54 -16.61 -1.25 12.14
N ALA A 55 -16.21 -1.79 11.01
CA ALA A 55 -16.09 -1.06 9.75
C ALA A 55 -16.50 -2.01 8.62
N LYS A 56 -17.39 -1.54 7.76
CA LYS A 56 -17.81 -2.28 6.56
C LYS A 56 -17.89 -1.36 5.36
N PHE A 57 -17.75 -1.93 4.18
CA PHE A 57 -17.78 -1.17 2.94
C PHE A 57 -18.68 -1.79 1.88
N GLN A 58 -19.18 -0.92 1.01
CA GLN A 58 -19.77 -1.28 -0.28
C GLN A 58 -19.04 -0.46 -1.35
N THR A 59 -18.59 -1.10 -2.42
CA THR A 59 -17.89 -0.40 -3.50
C THR A 59 -18.34 -0.89 -4.86
N PHE A 60 -18.34 0.03 -5.81
CA PHE A 60 -18.41 -0.24 -7.23
C PHE A 60 -17.10 0.25 -7.84
N GLY A 61 -16.38 -0.60 -8.56
CA GLY A 61 -15.09 -0.22 -9.14
C GLY A 61 -14.26 -1.41 -9.56
N CYS A 62 -12.99 -1.17 -9.88
CA CYS A 62 -12.07 -2.22 -10.30
C CYS A 62 -11.59 -3.11 -9.14
N ALA A 63 -10.82 -4.17 -9.46
CA ALA A 63 -10.22 -5.05 -8.46
C ALA A 63 -9.40 -4.29 -7.39
N SER A 64 -8.69 -3.22 -7.78
CA SER A 64 -7.93 -2.38 -6.86
C SER A 64 -8.83 -1.56 -5.91
N ALA A 65 -10.02 -1.14 -6.35
CA ALA A 65 -10.98 -0.45 -5.51
C ALA A 65 -11.53 -1.38 -4.42
N ILE A 66 -11.89 -2.62 -4.78
CA ILE A 66 -12.33 -3.65 -3.84
C ILE A 66 -11.22 -3.99 -2.84
N ALA A 67 -10.00 -4.24 -3.33
CA ALA A 67 -8.88 -4.58 -2.46
C ALA A 67 -8.50 -3.42 -1.51
N SER A 68 -8.48 -2.18 -1.99
CA SER A 68 -8.18 -1.00 -1.18
C SER A 68 -9.24 -0.74 -0.12
N SER A 69 -10.52 -0.88 -0.47
CA SER A 69 -11.63 -0.71 0.47
C SER A 69 -11.64 -1.78 1.55
N SER A 70 -11.37 -3.03 1.17
CA SER A 70 -11.23 -4.13 2.12
C SER A 70 -9.99 -3.99 3.02
N ALA A 71 -8.87 -3.47 2.50
CA ALA A 71 -7.68 -3.21 3.29
C ALA A 71 -7.93 -2.09 4.30
N LEU A 72 -8.61 -1.02 3.87
CA LEU A 72 -8.99 0.10 4.73
C LEU A 72 -9.79 -0.38 5.95
N THR A 73 -10.83 -1.20 5.75
CA THR A 73 -11.67 -1.65 6.88
C THR A 73 -10.88 -2.47 7.90
N GLU A 74 -9.92 -3.28 7.47
CA GLU A 74 -9.06 -4.04 8.39
C GLU A 74 -8.06 -3.13 9.12
N LEU A 75 -7.54 -2.09 8.46
CA LEU A 75 -6.59 -1.15 9.05
C LEU A 75 -7.22 -0.25 10.11
N VAL A 76 -8.47 0.18 9.92
CA VAL A 76 -9.12 1.17 10.80
C VAL A 76 -9.80 0.55 12.01
N LYS A 77 -10.17 -0.74 11.97
CA LYS A 77 -10.79 -1.43 13.12
C LYS A 77 -9.85 -1.43 14.32
N GLY A 78 -10.38 -1.06 15.49
CA GLY A 78 -9.65 -0.95 16.75
C GLY A 78 -8.91 0.37 16.96
N LYS A 79 -8.70 1.18 15.91
CA LYS A 79 -8.10 2.51 16.01
C LYS A 79 -9.09 3.53 16.58
N THR A 80 -8.57 4.57 17.24
CA THR A 80 -9.35 5.77 17.53
C THR A 80 -9.61 6.58 16.26
N LEU A 81 -10.60 7.46 16.25
CA LEU A 81 -10.86 8.35 15.12
C LEU A 81 -9.65 9.23 14.77
N ASP A 82 -8.91 9.70 15.78
CA ASP A 82 -7.71 10.52 15.55
C ASP A 82 -6.57 9.69 14.96
N GLU A 83 -6.36 8.45 15.45
CA GLU A 83 -5.39 7.52 14.87
C GLU A 83 -5.74 7.16 13.42
N ALA A 84 -7.03 6.97 13.12
CA ALA A 84 -7.51 6.69 11.78
C ALA A 84 -7.32 7.90 10.84
N LEU A 85 -7.53 9.13 11.31
CA LEU A 85 -7.31 10.35 10.52
C LEU A 85 -5.84 10.59 10.14
N GLN A 86 -4.88 10.07 10.90
CA GLN A 86 -3.46 10.17 10.54
C GLN A 86 -3.06 9.22 9.40
N MET A 87 -3.94 8.30 9.01
CA MET A 87 -3.64 7.37 7.92
C MET A 87 -3.64 8.08 6.56
N SER A 88 -2.62 7.75 5.78
CA SER A 88 -2.47 8.16 4.39
C SER A 88 -3.02 7.10 3.43
N ASN A 89 -3.19 7.47 2.16
CA ASN A 89 -3.47 6.50 1.12
C ASN A 89 -2.29 5.54 0.90
N GLN A 90 -1.06 5.96 1.22
CA GLN A 90 0.11 5.10 1.14
C GLN A 90 0.05 3.96 2.15
N ASP A 91 -0.47 4.17 3.35
CA ASP A 91 -0.65 3.10 4.34
C ASP A 91 -1.55 1.95 3.80
N ILE A 92 -2.58 2.30 3.03
CA ILE A 92 -3.46 1.33 2.36
C ILE A 92 -2.70 0.58 1.27
N ALA A 93 -1.96 1.31 0.43
CA ALA A 93 -1.17 0.71 -0.65
C ALA A 93 -0.06 -0.20 -0.10
N GLU A 94 0.67 0.25 0.92
CA GLU A 94 1.72 -0.49 1.62
C GLU A 94 1.19 -1.73 2.32
N PHE A 95 0.03 -1.62 2.97
CA PHE A 95 -0.64 -2.77 3.56
C PHE A 95 -0.90 -3.85 2.50
N LEU A 96 -1.28 -3.47 1.28
CA LEU A 96 -1.47 -4.39 0.15
C LEU A 96 -0.15 -4.86 -0.50
N GLY A 97 1.02 -4.45 0.00
CA GLY A 97 2.33 -4.75 -0.58
C GLY A 97 2.70 -3.88 -1.78
N GLY A 98 1.95 -2.80 -1.99
CA GLY A 98 2.03 -1.88 -3.11
C GLY A 98 0.87 -2.02 -4.09
N LEU A 99 0.59 -0.94 -4.80
CA LEU A 99 -0.34 -0.90 -5.94
C LEU A 99 0.43 -0.47 -7.21
N PRO A 100 0.00 -0.91 -8.41
CA PRO A 100 0.43 -0.28 -9.65
C PRO A 100 0.17 1.22 -9.60
N LYS A 101 1.06 2.03 -10.19
CA LYS A 101 0.99 3.50 -10.09
C LYS A 101 -0.35 4.02 -10.61
N GLU A 102 -0.79 3.45 -11.72
CA GLU A 102 -2.02 3.75 -12.47
C GLU A 102 -3.29 3.31 -11.74
N LYS A 103 -3.14 2.76 -10.51
CA LYS A 103 -4.22 2.34 -9.61
C LYS A 103 -4.14 3.01 -8.24
N MET A 104 -3.22 3.96 -8.04
CA MET A 104 -3.08 4.66 -6.76
C MET A 104 -4.33 5.44 -6.37
N HIS A 105 -5.14 5.90 -7.33
CA HIS A 105 -6.44 6.54 -7.07
C HIS A 105 -7.38 5.72 -6.18
N CYS A 106 -7.29 4.39 -6.23
CA CYS A 106 -8.12 3.50 -5.40
C CYS A 106 -7.78 3.64 -3.90
N SER A 107 -6.50 3.87 -3.58
CA SER A 107 -6.06 4.12 -2.21
C SER A 107 -6.45 5.53 -1.74
N VAL A 108 -6.39 6.52 -2.64
CA VAL A 108 -6.84 7.90 -2.38
C VAL A 108 -8.33 7.91 -2.03
N MET A 109 -9.15 7.25 -2.84
CA MET A 109 -10.59 7.12 -2.60
C MET A 109 -10.89 6.47 -1.24
N GLY A 110 -10.11 5.46 -0.83
CA GLY A 110 -10.24 4.86 0.50
C GLY A 110 -10.01 5.85 1.63
N LYS A 111 -8.94 6.65 1.55
CA LYS A 111 -8.65 7.72 2.52
C LYS A 111 -9.77 8.77 2.53
N GLU A 112 -10.23 9.22 1.37
CA GLU A 112 -11.32 10.20 1.26
C GLU A 112 -12.62 9.68 1.89
N ALA A 113 -12.95 8.40 1.71
CA ALA A 113 -14.11 7.78 2.35
C ALA A 113 -13.99 7.77 3.88
N LEU A 114 -12.79 7.51 4.40
CA LEU A 114 -12.52 7.55 5.84
C LEU A 114 -12.67 8.96 6.40
N GLU A 115 -12.07 9.96 5.75
CA GLU A 115 -12.20 11.37 6.13
C GLU A 115 -13.67 11.81 6.12
N ALA A 116 -14.42 11.43 5.08
CA ALA A 116 -15.84 11.73 4.96
C ALA A 116 -16.67 11.09 6.08
N ALA A 117 -16.40 9.82 6.41
CA ALA A 117 -17.08 9.13 7.51
C ALA A 117 -16.80 9.83 8.85
N ILE A 118 -15.54 10.15 9.14
CA ILE A 118 -15.17 10.79 10.41
C ILE A 118 -15.74 12.22 10.50
N ALA A 119 -15.74 12.97 9.40
CA ALA A 119 -16.39 14.29 9.34
C ALA A 119 -17.90 14.19 9.63
N ASN A 120 -18.56 13.20 9.02
CA ASN A 120 -19.97 12.91 9.26
C ASN A 120 -20.25 12.62 10.75
N TYR A 121 -19.45 11.78 11.39
CA TYR A 121 -19.57 11.50 12.83
C TYR A 121 -19.38 12.75 13.71
N ARG A 122 -18.42 13.60 13.36
CA ARG A 122 -18.13 14.85 14.08
C ARG A 122 -19.15 15.95 13.86
N GLY A 123 -20.18 15.71 13.03
CA GLY A 123 -21.15 16.74 12.66
C GLY A 123 -20.53 17.89 11.87
N ILE A 124 -19.34 17.69 11.31
CA ILE A 124 -18.75 18.64 10.38
C ILE A 124 -19.58 18.48 9.11
N PRO A 125 -20.24 19.55 8.63
CA PRO A 125 -20.97 19.46 7.38
C PRO A 125 -20.03 18.87 6.34
N LYS A 126 -20.47 17.81 5.64
CA LYS A 126 -19.81 17.40 4.41
C LYS A 126 -19.74 18.70 3.62
N VAL A 127 -18.54 19.22 3.38
CA VAL A 127 -18.40 20.34 2.45
C VAL A 127 -19.00 19.78 1.19
N ILE A 128 -20.21 20.24 0.86
CA ILE A 128 -20.93 19.82 -0.33
C ILE A 128 -19.94 20.06 -1.47
N GLU A 129 -19.84 19.08 -2.36
CA GLU A 129 -18.86 18.93 -3.45
C GLU A 129 -18.87 20.09 -4.48
N GLU A 130 -18.82 21.36 -4.07
CA GLU A 130 -18.95 22.52 -4.97
C GLU A 130 -17.94 23.66 -4.85
N GLU A 131 -17.16 23.81 -3.77
CA GLU A 131 -16.15 24.89 -3.76
C GLU A 131 -14.78 24.35 -4.10
N GLY A 132 -14.71 23.87 -5.34
CA GLY A 132 -13.46 23.81 -6.02
C GLY A 132 -13.58 24.04 -7.51
N LYS A 133 -12.64 24.78 -8.09
CA LYS A 133 -12.69 25.05 -9.54
C LYS A 133 -12.66 23.70 -10.26
N PRO A 134 -13.70 23.33 -11.04
CA PRO A 134 -13.73 22.03 -11.71
C PRO A 134 -12.67 22.00 -12.80
N VAL A 135 -11.73 21.04 -12.71
CA VAL A 135 -10.62 20.88 -13.66
C VAL A 135 -10.89 19.71 -14.59
N CYS A 136 -11.19 18.53 -14.07
CA CYS A 136 -11.53 17.35 -14.88
C CYS A 136 -13.02 17.04 -14.79
N LYS A 137 -13.76 17.32 -15.87
CA LYS A 137 -15.20 17.05 -15.96
C LYS A 137 -15.55 15.57 -16.12
N CYS A 138 -14.66 14.76 -16.71
CA CYS A 138 -14.90 13.33 -16.90
C CYS A 138 -14.96 12.55 -15.58
N PHE A 139 -14.13 12.93 -14.62
CA PHE A 139 -13.98 12.25 -13.33
C PHE A 139 -14.37 13.11 -12.13
N ASP A 140 -14.94 14.29 -12.39
CA ASP A 140 -15.36 15.26 -11.39
C ASP A 140 -14.26 15.63 -10.38
N VAL A 141 -13.08 16.00 -10.92
CA VAL A 141 -11.91 16.36 -10.12
C VAL A 141 -11.71 17.87 -10.13
N THR A 142 -11.66 18.45 -8.93
CA THR A 142 -11.43 19.88 -8.71
C THR A 142 -9.95 20.22 -8.55
N GLU A 143 -9.62 21.51 -8.68
CA GLU A 143 -8.29 22.04 -8.44
C GLU A 143 -7.80 21.76 -7.01
N GLU A 144 -8.69 21.86 -6.02
CA GLU A 144 -8.47 21.66 -4.60
C GLU A 144 -8.11 20.19 -4.32
N LYS A 145 -8.80 19.26 -4.99
CA LYS A 145 -8.46 17.84 -4.95
C LYS A 145 -7.08 17.58 -5.55
N ILE A 146 -6.78 18.16 -6.72
CA ILE A 146 -5.46 18.04 -7.36
C ILE A 146 -4.38 18.58 -6.43
N ARG A 147 -4.56 19.76 -5.85
CA ARG A 147 -3.62 20.39 -4.92
C ARG A 147 -3.39 19.53 -3.68
N LYS A 148 -4.47 19.09 -3.02
CA LYS A 148 -4.39 18.22 -1.83
C LYS A 148 -3.59 16.96 -2.14
N VAL A 149 -3.99 16.23 -3.18
CA VAL A 149 -3.36 14.95 -3.54
C VAL A 149 -1.91 15.14 -3.99
N ALA A 150 -1.62 16.20 -4.75
CA ALA A 150 -0.28 16.53 -5.20
C ALA A 150 0.67 16.88 -4.05
N ILE A 151 0.20 17.64 -3.07
CA ILE A 151 0.99 18.01 -1.89
C ILE A 151 1.23 16.78 -1.01
N GLU A 152 0.17 16.05 -0.65
CA GLU A 152 0.27 14.88 0.24
C GLU A 152 1.16 13.77 -0.32
N ASN A 153 1.19 13.61 -1.65
CA ASN A 153 1.94 12.55 -2.32
C ASN A 153 3.19 13.06 -3.07
N HIS A 154 3.54 14.34 -2.93
CA HIS A 154 4.69 14.97 -3.59
C HIS A 154 4.70 14.77 -5.12
N LEU A 155 3.53 14.91 -5.76
CA LEU A 155 3.35 14.69 -7.20
C LEU A 155 3.87 15.90 -7.97
N THR A 156 4.61 15.62 -9.04
CA THR A 156 5.36 16.64 -9.80
C THR A 156 5.06 16.63 -11.29
N THR A 157 4.38 15.60 -11.79
CA THR A 157 4.02 15.46 -13.20
C THR A 157 2.52 15.26 -13.38
N VAL A 158 2.02 15.58 -14.57
CA VAL A 158 0.61 15.38 -14.91
C VAL A 158 0.23 13.89 -14.82
N ASP A 159 1.11 12.99 -15.26
CA ASP A 159 0.85 11.55 -15.21
C ASP A 159 0.75 11.04 -13.77
N GLU A 160 1.57 11.56 -12.86
CA GLU A 160 1.46 11.26 -11.42
C GLU A 160 0.11 11.75 -10.86
N VAL A 161 -0.37 12.93 -11.27
CA VAL A 161 -1.72 13.38 -10.90
C VAL A 161 -2.79 12.46 -11.49
N THR A 162 -2.65 12.04 -12.74
CA THR A 162 -3.57 11.08 -13.38
C THR A 162 -3.62 9.76 -12.62
N ASP A 163 -2.47 9.21 -12.23
CA ASP A 163 -2.35 7.96 -11.48
C ASP A 163 -3.07 7.99 -10.12
N TYR A 164 -3.09 9.15 -9.46
CA TYR A 164 -3.69 9.32 -8.13
C TYR A 164 -5.11 9.89 -8.14
N THR A 165 -5.56 10.53 -9.23
CA THR A 165 -6.87 11.22 -9.28
C THR A 165 -7.74 10.81 -10.47
N LYS A 166 -7.22 10.03 -11.43
CA LYS A 166 -7.78 9.77 -12.77
C LYS A 166 -7.83 11.00 -13.70
N ALA A 167 -7.66 12.22 -13.18
CA ALA A 167 -7.75 13.44 -13.97
C ALA A 167 -6.72 13.45 -15.10
N GLY A 168 -7.17 13.76 -16.32
CA GLY A 168 -6.31 13.79 -17.51
C GLY A 168 -6.03 12.43 -18.16
N GLY A 169 -6.63 11.34 -17.67
CA GLY A 169 -6.47 9.98 -18.20
C GLY A 169 -7.51 9.54 -19.24
N ASP A 170 -8.59 10.31 -19.42
CA ASP A 170 -9.68 9.99 -20.37
C ASP A 170 -9.60 10.86 -21.64
N CYS A 171 -10.33 11.97 -21.72
CA CYS A 171 -10.27 12.86 -22.90
C CYS A 171 -8.97 13.68 -23.01
N GLY A 172 -8.26 13.87 -21.89
CA GLY A 172 -6.99 14.60 -21.82
C GLY A 172 -7.08 16.14 -21.85
N GLU A 173 -8.26 16.73 -22.00
CA GLU A 173 -8.43 18.19 -22.17
C GLU A 173 -7.91 19.02 -20.98
N CYS A 174 -8.03 18.49 -19.76
CA CYS A 174 -7.61 19.15 -18.53
C CYS A 174 -6.10 19.08 -18.23
N ARG A 175 -5.31 18.36 -19.04
CA ARG A 175 -3.87 18.12 -18.76
C ARG A 175 -3.05 19.40 -18.67
N GLY A 176 -3.35 20.40 -19.51
CA GLY A 176 -2.66 21.71 -19.46
C GLY A 176 -2.98 22.51 -18.20
N GLU A 177 -4.20 22.38 -17.67
CA GLU A 177 -4.60 23.01 -16.42
C GLU A 177 -3.96 22.32 -15.21
N ILE A 178 -3.89 20.98 -15.22
CA ILE A 178 -3.15 20.21 -14.21
C ILE A 178 -1.67 20.64 -14.17
N GLU A 179 -1.04 20.82 -15.33
CA GLU A 179 0.34 21.32 -15.41
C GLU A 179 0.48 22.73 -14.82
N ALA A 180 -0.47 23.62 -15.09
CA ALA A 180 -0.49 24.96 -14.51
C ALA A 180 -0.61 24.91 -12.97
N ILE A 181 -1.48 24.06 -12.44
CA ILE A 181 -1.65 23.86 -10.99
C ILE A 181 -0.35 23.34 -10.37
N LEU A 182 0.29 22.33 -10.97
CA LEU A 182 1.57 21.79 -10.48
C LEU A 182 2.68 22.85 -10.46
N ARG A 183 2.78 23.69 -11.50
CA ARG A 183 3.73 24.80 -11.54
C ARG A 183 3.46 25.81 -10.44
N ASP A 184 2.19 26.09 -10.15
CA ASP A 184 1.81 27.00 -9.09
C ASP A 184 2.19 26.45 -7.70
N ILE A 185 1.84 25.20 -7.41
CA ILE A 185 2.18 24.51 -6.14
C ILE A 185 3.71 24.54 -5.92
N TRP A 186 4.49 24.27 -6.95
CA TRP A 186 5.94 24.07 -6.84
C TRP A 186 6.80 25.26 -7.30
N SER A 187 6.19 26.44 -7.46
CA SER A 187 6.83 27.66 -7.96
C SER A 187 8.06 28.11 -7.15
N LEU A 188 8.11 27.82 -5.85
CA LEU A 188 9.21 28.21 -4.94
C LEU A 188 10.29 27.13 -4.80
N LYS A 189 9.90 25.85 -4.78
CA LYS A 189 10.80 24.68 -4.77
C LYS A 189 9.95 23.41 -4.92
N ALA A 190 10.34 22.52 -5.83
CA ALA A 190 9.76 21.18 -5.90
C ALA A 190 10.08 20.38 -4.63
N PRO A 191 9.20 19.48 -4.17
CA PRO A 191 9.43 18.71 -2.96
C PRO A 191 10.56 17.69 -3.21
N GLU A 192 11.37 17.44 -2.20
CA GLU A 192 12.27 16.30 -2.21
C GLU A 192 11.42 15.02 -2.08
N LYS A 193 11.29 14.26 -3.17
CA LYS A 193 10.56 12.99 -3.15
C LYS A 193 11.19 12.07 -2.10
N PRO A 194 10.40 11.48 -1.18
CA PRO A 194 10.89 10.44 -0.30
C PRO A 194 11.58 9.36 -1.14
N ALA A 195 12.81 8.99 -0.77
CA ALA A 195 13.53 7.95 -1.48
C ALA A 195 12.74 6.64 -1.36
N VAL A 196 12.07 6.24 -2.44
CA VAL A 196 11.47 4.89 -2.51
C VAL A 196 12.60 3.91 -2.22
N PRO A 197 12.46 3.01 -1.21
CA PRO A 197 13.45 1.98 -0.97
C PRO A 197 13.65 1.24 -2.28
N LYS A 198 14.83 1.41 -2.90
CA LYS A 198 15.11 0.78 -4.19
C LYS A 198 14.98 -0.72 -3.97
N LYS A 199 13.98 -1.36 -4.58
CA LYS A 199 13.92 -2.83 -4.66
C LYS A 199 15.27 -3.27 -5.24
N LEU A 200 16.04 -4.03 -4.46
CA LEU A 200 17.35 -4.50 -4.89
C LEU A 200 17.20 -5.19 -6.24
N THR A 201 18.03 -4.81 -7.22
CA THR A 201 18.11 -5.54 -8.49
C THR A 201 18.51 -6.98 -8.22
N ASN A 202 18.25 -7.91 -9.16
CA ASN A 202 18.65 -9.31 -8.98
C ASN A 202 20.15 -9.44 -8.70
N LEU A 203 20.99 -8.63 -9.36
CA LEU A 203 22.43 -8.58 -9.10
C LEU A 203 22.75 -8.12 -7.66
N GLN A 204 22.07 -7.07 -7.18
CA GLN A 204 22.26 -6.55 -5.82
C GLN A 204 21.75 -7.52 -4.75
N LYS A 205 20.64 -8.22 -5.01
CA LYS A 205 20.13 -9.27 -4.13
C LYS A 205 21.12 -10.42 -4.00
N ILE A 206 21.65 -10.92 -5.12
CA ILE A 206 22.63 -12.00 -5.14
C ILE A 206 23.89 -11.61 -4.34
N ALA A 207 24.43 -10.42 -4.61
CA ALA A 207 25.60 -9.90 -3.90
C ALA A 207 25.35 -9.77 -2.38
N LEU A 208 24.18 -9.26 -1.99
CA LEU A 208 23.82 -9.10 -0.59
C LEU A 208 23.60 -10.44 0.12
N ILE A 209 22.93 -11.40 -0.52
CA ILE A 209 22.75 -12.76 0.02
C ILE A 209 24.11 -13.44 0.22
N GLN A 210 25.01 -13.33 -0.76
CA GLN A 210 26.39 -13.84 -0.65
C GLN A 210 27.13 -13.20 0.53
N GLU A 211 27.06 -11.87 0.67
CA GLU A 211 27.73 -11.16 1.76
C GLU A 211 27.18 -11.57 3.14
N ILE A 212 25.86 -11.69 3.30
CA ILE A 212 25.23 -12.10 4.56
C ILE A 212 25.61 -13.53 4.91
N ILE A 213 25.59 -14.44 3.94
CA ILE A 213 26.01 -15.83 4.18
C ILE A 213 27.45 -15.86 4.70
N GLU A 214 28.37 -15.14 4.05
CA GLU A 214 29.78 -15.14 4.43
C GLU A 214 30.05 -14.44 5.78
N ARG A 215 29.39 -13.31 6.05
CA ARG A 215 29.73 -12.46 7.22
C ARG A 215 28.90 -12.73 8.47
N GLU A 216 27.65 -13.15 8.31
CA GLU A 216 26.73 -13.30 9.44
C GLU A 216 26.41 -14.76 9.75
N ILE A 217 26.31 -15.60 8.73
CA ILE A 217 25.79 -16.97 8.87
C ILE A 217 26.92 -17.97 9.06
N ARG A 218 27.88 -18.02 8.13
CA ARG A 218 28.99 -18.97 8.16
C ARG A 218 29.81 -18.90 9.45
N PRO A 219 30.21 -17.73 9.99
CA PRO A 219 31.01 -17.68 11.21
C PRO A 219 30.31 -18.28 12.42
N ARG A 220 28.98 -18.16 12.50
CA ARG A 220 28.17 -18.75 13.58
C ARG A 220 28.10 -20.26 13.44
N LEU A 221 27.86 -20.76 12.23
CA LEU A 221 27.82 -22.21 11.99
C LEU A 221 29.19 -22.86 12.18
N GLN A 222 30.28 -22.19 11.79
CA GLN A 222 31.65 -22.64 11.99
C GLN A 222 32.06 -22.69 13.46
N ALA A 223 31.54 -21.77 14.30
CA ALA A 223 31.73 -21.84 15.75
C ALA A 223 31.14 -23.13 16.35
N ASP A 224 30.05 -23.64 15.75
CA ASP A 224 29.39 -24.88 16.14
C ASP A 224 29.93 -26.13 15.39
N GLY A 225 31.02 -25.99 14.62
CA GLY A 225 31.64 -27.09 13.86
C GLY A 225 30.91 -27.47 12.57
N GLY A 226 29.92 -26.69 12.16
CA GLY A 226 29.22 -26.78 10.88
C GLY A 226 29.75 -25.78 9.85
N ASP A 227 29.24 -25.83 8.63
CA ASP A 227 29.43 -24.76 7.65
C ASP A 227 28.28 -24.77 6.64
N VAL A 228 28.15 -23.71 5.85
CA VAL A 228 27.15 -23.59 4.78
C VAL A 228 27.79 -22.99 3.53
N GLU A 229 27.51 -23.60 2.39
CA GLU A 229 27.91 -23.10 1.08
C GLU A 229 26.68 -22.68 0.29
N LEU A 230 26.74 -21.52 -0.37
CA LEU A 230 25.73 -21.10 -1.32
C LEU A 230 25.97 -21.80 -2.66
N ILE A 231 24.97 -22.52 -3.16
CA ILE A 231 25.05 -23.26 -4.43
C ILE A 231 24.46 -22.43 -5.57
N ASP A 232 23.25 -21.90 -5.38
CA ASP A 232 22.57 -21.14 -6.43
C ASP A 232 21.51 -20.18 -5.83
N ILE A 233 21.13 -19.17 -6.62
CA ILE A 233 20.05 -18.24 -6.32
C ILE A 233 19.17 -18.09 -7.56
N ASP A 234 17.95 -18.62 -7.49
CA ASP A 234 16.92 -18.44 -8.53
C ASP A 234 15.79 -17.56 -8.01
N GLY A 235 15.83 -16.27 -8.36
CA GLY A 235 14.84 -15.28 -7.93
C GLY A 235 14.85 -15.08 -6.40
N ASN A 236 13.87 -15.66 -5.71
CA ASN A 236 13.77 -15.65 -4.24
C ASN A 236 14.16 -17.00 -3.61
N LYS A 237 14.45 -18.02 -4.42
CA LYS A 237 14.86 -19.34 -3.96
C LYS A 237 16.38 -19.36 -3.81
N VAL A 238 16.86 -19.70 -2.62
CA VAL A 238 18.28 -19.77 -2.29
C VAL A 238 18.61 -21.23 -1.98
N ILE A 239 19.50 -21.81 -2.77
CA ILE A 239 19.92 -23.20 -2.63
C ILE A 239 21.25 -23.22 -1.90
N ILE A 240 21.29 -23.90 -0.76
CA ILE A 240 22.49 -24.03 0.07
C ILE A 240 22.89 -25.49 0.24
N ALA A 241 24.17 -25.75 0.48
CA ALA A 241 24.67 -27.04 0.90
C ALA A 241 25.22 -26.90 2.33
N LEU A 242 24.73 -27.74 3.24
CA LEU A 242 25.28 -27.82 4.59
C LEU A 242 26.58 -28.64 4.56
N ARG A 243 27.58 -28.21 5.31
CA ARG A 243 28.92 -28.82 5.41
C ARG A 243 29.30 -29.05 6.87
N GLY A 244 30.38 -29.80 7.10
CA GLY A 244 30.86 -30.11 8.45
C GLY A 244 29.85 -30.93 9.26
N MET A 245 29.74 -30.65 10.56
CA MET A 245 28.80 -31.33 11.45
C MET A 245 27.32 -31.15 11.06
N CYS A 246 26.99 -30.20 10.18
CA CYS A 246 25.62 -29.95 9.73
C CYS A 246 25.09 -30.97 8.71
N THR A 247 25.94 -31.81 8.11
CA THR A 247 25.55 -32.81 7.08
C THR A 247 24.73 -33.99 7.60
N GLY A 248 24.74 -34.25 8.91
CA GLY A 248 24.01 -35.36 9.54
C GLY A 248 23.40 -35.00 10.89
N CYS A 249 23.24 -33.71 11.18
CA CYS A 249 22.67 -33.23 12.44
C CYS A 249 21.15 -33.35 12.43
N VAL A 250 20.57 -33.88 13.50
CA VAL A 250 19.09 -33.98 13.70
C VAL A 250 18.41 -32.61 13.65
N MET A 251 19.18 -31.53 13.85
CA MET A 251 18.71 -30.14 13.84
C MET A 251 18.99 -29.39 12.52
N ALA A 252 19.37 -30.08 11.43
CA ALA A 252 19.66 -29.43 10.15
C ALA A 252 18.50 -28.55 9.64
N ASP A 253 17.25 -28.98 9.83
CA ASP A 253 16.05 -28.21 9.46
C ASP A 253 15.89 -26.91 10.26
N VAL A 254 16.34 -26.90 11.52
CA VAL A 254 16.35 -25.71 12.37
C VAL A 254 17.39 -24.71 11.86
N THR A 255 18.55 -25.20 11.43
CA THR A 255 19.60 -24.37 10.82
C THR A 255 19.12 -23.75 9.51
N ILE A 256 18.49 -24.53 8.63
CA ILE A 256 17.93 -24.02 7.36
C ILE A 256 16.88 -22.94 7.62
N SER A 257 16.00 -23.16 8.60
CA SER A 257 15.00 -22.18 9.02
C SER A 257 15.64 -20.90 9.54
N GLY A 258 16.69 -21.01 10.36
CA GLY A 258 17.45 -19.85 10.87
C GLY A 258 18.14 -19.05 9.77
N VAL A 259 18.71 -19.72 8.76
CA VAL A 259 19.27 -19.07 7.56
C VAL A 259 18.18 -18.33 6.80
N GLN A 260 17.02 -18.96 6.59
CA GLN A 260 15.90 -18.37 5.89
C GLN A 260 15.38 -17.12 6.61
N ASP A 261 15.18 -17.18 7.92
CA ASP A 261 14.67 -16.04 8.69
C ASP A 261 15.63 -14.85 8.63
N LYS A 262 16.95 -15.12 8.71
CA LYS A 262 17.96 -14.07 8.61
C LYS A 262 18.00 -13.41 7.23
N LEU A 263 17.88 -14.20 6.15
CA LEU A 263 17.81 -13.65 4.79
C LEU A 263 16.50 -12.90 4.55
N ARG A 264 15.38 -13.34 5.14
CA ARG A 264 14.10 -12.62 5.08
C ARG A 264 14.13 -11.28 5.79
N GLU A 265 14.80 -11.23 6.93
CA GLU A 265 15.00 -10.01 7.71
C GLU A 265 15.84 -8.98 6.95
N LEU A 266 16.96 -9.41 6.35
CA LEU A 266 17.97 -8.51 5.81
C LEU A 266 17.88 -8.25 4.30
N VAL A 267 17.18 -9.10 3.54
CA VAL A 267 17.14 -9.01 2.06
C VAL A 267 15.73 -8.86 1.53
N SER A 268 14.84 -9.83 1.81
CA SER A 268 13.47 -9.83 1.29
C SER A 268 12.62 -10.89 1.99
N LYS A 269 11.45 -10.49 2.49
CA LYS A 269 10.48 -11.39 3.17
C LYS A 269 10.05 -12.61 2.33
N GLY A 270 10.18 -12.54 1.01
CA GLY A 270 9.80 -13.63 0.09
C GLY A 270 10.85 -14.71 -0.12
N ILE A 271 12.02 -14.65 0.55
CA ILE A 271 13.09 -15.63 0.37
C ILE A 271 12.68 -17.01 0.90
N ILE A 272 13.01 -18.05 0.15
CA ILE A 272 12.84 -19.45 0.52
C ILE A 272 14.21 -20.13 0.41
N VAL A 273 14.62 -20.84 1.46
CA VAL A 273 15.91 -21.54 1.50
C VAL A 273 15.68 -23.04 1.43
N GLU A 274 16.38 -23.70 0.51
CA GLU A 274 16.38 -25.15 0.37
C GLU A 274 17.79 -25.71 0.51
N ALA A 275 17.92 -26.86 1.16
CA ALA A 275 19.19 -27.57 1.27
C ALA A 275 19.31 -28.66 0.19
N GLN A 276 20.51 -28.78 -0.38
CA GLN A 276 20.89 -29.82 -1.33
C GLN A 276 21.98 -30.73 -0.76
#